data_AF-A0A6I6ISX9-F1
#
_entry.id   AF-A0A6I6ISX9-F1
#
_cell.length_a   1.000
_cell.length_b   1.000
_cell.length_c   1.000
_cell.angle_alpha   90.00
_cell.angle_beta   90.00
_cell.angle_gamma   90.00
#
_symmetry.space_group_name_H-M   'P 1'
#
loop_
_entity.id
_entity.type
_entity.pdbx_description
1 polymer ?
#
loop_
_entity_poly.entity_id
_entity_poly.type
_entity_poly.pdbx_seq_one_letter_code
_entity_poly.pdbx_strand_id
1 'polypeptide(L)'
;MMRLVLILVLWCSSTAIASPENLEAADDFISVEEMRSAIYDRRYRDVENAFMAAQSDFLARRIEADDIRSLFMLFETTHPEILSFSKTWVDRMPDSAFAHTARAWSLINGGWITRGEGVAGDIHPHALSEFRKMHSQAWQHAREAYRLNPRLVGASDAIFVLGNSMGAKQAGRKALKKVMETDPNMGSLRRALFLTHAGWGGRRSQAEQMCDTYAPKVQFDMDPVLYCKLYAALNYHNLTDGDWAHQMVWNIPVPTLIEDTTFAYYMVNATESQAATLAEYFKRPDVLNMGGAMAFDMYLAGRYDHDFLSEAVMRRAKADAREKLKHDPFDPKLLSLLLMPVTQFAIDPQGRTYEAGEDRITLAEETDFTRRRLIVQPYIASHWLSYARARFDVMEADGIGLNNPYWENAIYYSQHDIQHVVRYLWDKNYEYEVILKAQRGEGPEKWRNAGEGVDLGPQILCPMVRTYRLADHLCAQPGADLSENSYCDVNDQQRVKYDIALADAKSRGLCRLEFAAPAEQLFFTPVAIDLNEAEF
;
A
#
# COMPACT_ATOMS: atom_id res chain seq x y z
N MET A 1 -15.78 18.82 -11.17
CA MET A 1 -15.40 18.94 -9.74
C MET A 1 -14.63 17.67 -9.38
N MET A 2 -13.32 17.66 -9.62
CA MET A 2 -12.47 16.47 -9.46
C MET A 2 -12.22 16.26 -7.96
N ARG A 3 -12.75 15.19 -7.36
CA ARG A 3 -12.36 14.78 -6.01
C ARG A 3 -10.87 14.42 -6.06
N LEU A 4 -10.01 15.27 -5.50
CA LEU A 4 -8.60 14.97 -5.26
C LEU A 4 -8.54 13.70 -4.41
N VAL A 5 -8.17 12.58 -5.01
CA VAL A 5 -7.76 11.40 -4.25
C VAL A 5 -6.45 11.78 -3.58
N LEU A 6 -6.47 11.87 -2.25
CA LEU A 6 -5.30 12.13 -1.43
C LEU A 6 -4.42 10.87 -1.47
N ILE A 7 -3.55 10.76 -2.48
CA ILE A 7 -2.59 9.66 -2.60
C ILE A 7 -1.47 9.91 -1.59
N LEU A 8 -1.60 9.31 -0.41
CA LEU A 8 -0.49 9.13 0.52
C LEU A 8 0.45 8.10 -0.08
N VAL A 9 1.48 8.56 -0.79
CA VAL A 9 2.56 7.72 -1.28
C VAL A 9 3.30 7.15 -0.06
N LEU A 10 2.98 5.90 0.29
CA LEU A 10 3.73 5.14 1.27
C LEU A 10 5.05 4.73 0.67
N TRP A 11 6.07 5.51 1.03
CA TRP A 11 7.50 5.24 0.88
C TRP A 11 7.88 3.77 1.15
N CYS A 12 8.17 3.02 0.09
CA CYS A 12 9.21 1.98 0.02
C CYS A 12 9.84 2.07 -1.37
N SER A 13 10.28 3.27 -1.77
CA SER A 13 11.19 3.38 -2.90
C SER A 13 12.58 3.13 -2.34
N SER A 14 13.05 1.91 -2.52
CA SER A 14 14.44 1.53 -2.36
C SER A 14 15.30 2.30 -3.38
N THR A 15 15.56 3.59 -3.14
CA THR A 15 16.71 4.27 -3.77
C THR A 15 17.90 4.13 -2.83
N ALA A 16 18.29 2.88 -2.61
CA ALA A 16 19.66 2.53 -2.25
C ALA A 16 20.25 1.81 -3.47
N ILE A 17 20.43 2.53 -4.57
CA ILE A 17 21.45 2.12 -5.53
C ILE A 17 22.75 2.64 -4.92
N ALA A 18 23.38 1.81 -4.09
CA ALA A 18 24.82 1.96 -3.92
C ALA A 18 25.43 1.88 -5.32
N SER A 19 26.18 2.89 -5.74
CA SER A 19 26.91 2.83 -7.00
C SER A 19 27.81 1.59 -6.96
N PRO A 20 27.72 0.66 -7.93
CA PRO A 20 28.55 -0.54 -7.97
C PRO A 20 30.06 -0.23 -7.93
N GLU A 21 30.46 0.98 -8.32
CA GLU A 21 31.87 1.39 -8.42
C GLU A 21 32.58 1.57 -7.06
N ASN A 22 31.86 1.63 -5.93
CA ASN A 22 32.49 1.77 -4.61
C ASN A 22 32.64 0.43 -3.84
N LEU A 23 32.20 -0.69 -4.41
CA LEU A 23 32.23 -2.00 -3.73
C LEU A 23 33.57 -2.76 -3.90
N GLU A 24 34.48 -2.32 -4.78
CA GLU A 24 35.79 -2.99 -4.95
C GLU A 24 36.75 -2.79 -3.77
N ALA A 25 36.44 -1.91 -2.81
CA ALA A 25 37.30 -1.63 -1.65
C ALA A 25 36.95 -2.43 -0.38
N ALA A 26 35.89 -3.24 -0.40
CA ALA A 26 35.44 -3.99 0.78
C ALA A 26 35.13 -5.46 0.46
N ASP A 27 36.15 -6.22 0.05
CA ASP A 27 36.07 -7.68 -0.17
C ASP A 27 35.55 -8.47 1.07
N ASP A 28 35.49 -7.84 2.25
CA ASP A 28 35.02 -8.43 3.52
C ASP A 28 33.63 -7.94 3.98
N PHE A 29 32.91 -7.10 3.21
CA PHE A 29 31.55 -6.67 3.59
C PHE A 29 30.52 -7.76 3.30
N ILE A 30 29.82 -8.23 4.34
CA ILE A 30 28.76 -9.24 4.18
C ILE A 30 27.66 -8.74 3.24
N SER A 31 27.35 -9.54 2.23
CA SER A 31 26.26 -9.24 1.32
C SER A 31 24.90 -9.38 1.99
N VAL A 32 23.89 -8.67 1.45
CA VAL A 32 22.49 -8.80 1.88
C VAL A 32 22.00 -10.26 1.76
N GLU A 33 22.48 -11.01 0.77
CA GLU A 33 22.11 -12.42 0.56
C GLU A 33 22.68 -13.34 1.64
N GLU A 34 23.97 -13.19 1.97
CA GLU A 34 24.61 -13.96 3.04
C GLU A 34 23.94 -13.68 4.39
N MET A 35 23.61 -12.41 4.64
CA MET A 35 22.87 -12.00 5.83
C MET A 35 21.48 -12.64 5.88
N ARG A 36 20.77 -12.67 4.75
CA ARG A 36 19.45 -13.33 4.65
C ARG A 36 19.53 -14.83 4.89
N SER A 37 20.52 -15.50 4.28
CA SER A 37 20.78 -16.93 4.52
C SER A 37 21.03 -17.21 6.01
N ALA A 38 21.86 -16.39 6.68
CA ALA A 38 22.11 -16.53 8.11
C ALA A 38 20.84 -16.36 8.97
N ILE A 39 19.93 -15.46 8.57
CA ILE A 39 18.63 -15.27 9.22
C ILE A 39 17.75 -16.53 9.08
N TYR A 40 17.62 -17.08 7.86
CA TYR A 40 16.83 -18.30 7.62
C TYR A 40 17.39 -19.51 8.37
N ASP A 41 18.72 -19.65 8.44
CA ASP A 41 19.40 -20.68 9.21
C ASP A 41 19.36 -20.44 10.73
N ARG A 42 18.76 -19.34 11.19
CA ARG A 42 18.69 -18.92 12.60
C ARG A 42 20.06 -18.78 13.26
N ARG A 43 21.06 -18.34 12.50
CA ARG A 43 22.44 -18.10 12.96
C ARG A 43 22.57 -16.74 13.64
N TYR A 44 21.91 -16.58 14.80
CA TYR A 44 21.82 -15.31 15.54
C TYR A 44 23.17 -14.64 15.82
N ARG A 45 24.19 -15.43 16.18
CA ARG A 45 25.54 -14.89 16.45
C ARG A 45 26.25 -14.42 15.19
N ASP A 46 26.03 -15.08 14.06
CA ASP A 46 26.63 -14.69 12.79
C ASP A 46 26.03 -13.37 12.32
N VAL A 47 24.70 -13.22 12.42
CA VAL A 47 23.97 -11.97 12.14
C VAL A 47 24.43 -10.84 13.09
N GLU A 48 24.58 -11.11 14.38
CA GLU A 48 25.11 -10.14 15.35
C GLU A 48 26.52 -9.67 14.98
N ASN A 49 27.43 -10.61 14.71
CA ASN A 49 28.82 -10.32 14.34
C ASN A 49 28.91 -9.54 13.02
N ALA A 50 28.06 -9.88 12.05
CA ALA A 50 27.93 -9.17 10.78
C ALA A 50 27.58 -7.69 10.99
N PHE A 51 26.58 -7.40 11.82
CA PHE A 51 26.25 -6.01 12.15
C PHE A 51 27.33 -5.31 12.97
N MET A 52 28.00 -6.01 13.88
CA MET A 52 29.14 -5.46 14.61
C MET A 52 30.28 -5.04 13.67
N ALA A 53 30.60 -5.89 12.69
CA ALA A 53 31.61 -5.60 11.67
C ALA A 53 31.20 -4.39 10.82
N ALA A 54 29.99 -4.39 10.27
CA ALA A 54 29.46 -3.27 9.49
C ALA A 54 29.44 -1.95 10.29
N GLN A 55 29.04 -1.98 11.56
CA GLN A 55 29.10 -0.80 12.42
C GLN A 55 30.55 -0.34 12.64
N SER A 56 31.49 -1.26 12.84
CA SER A 56 32.91 -0.93 12.96
C SER A 56 33.44 -0.28 11.68
N ASP A 57 33.05 -0.79 10.51
CA ASP A 57 33.44 -0.24 9.20
C ASP A 57 32.87 1.15 8.98
N PHE A 58 31.60 1.36 9.32
CA PHE A 58 30.97 2.68 9.27
C PHE A 58 31.70 3.67 10.19
N LEU A 59 32.00 3.29 11.43
CA LEU A 59 32.73 4.13 12.37
C LEU A 59 34.16 4.45 11.89
N ALA A 60 34.77 3.54 11.15
CA ALA A 60 36.07 3.71 10.50
C ALA A 60 35.98 4.43 9.14
N ARG A 61 34.78 4.79 8.68
CA ARG A 61 34.50 5.41 7.36
C ARG A 61 34.96 4.56 6.17
N ARG A 62 34.86 3.23 6.31
CA ARG A 62 35.09 2.28 5.20
C ARG A 62 33.84 2.04 4.36
N ILE A 63 32.67 2.23 4.97
CA ILE A 63 31.36 2.18 4.31
C ILE A 63 30.54 3.40 4.70
N GLU A 64 29.54 3.71 3.91
CA GLU A 64 28.63 4.82 4.13
C GLU A 64 27.46 4.45 5.04
N ALA A 65 26.75 5.47 5.53
CA ALA A 65 25.56 5.26 6.36
C ALA A 65 24.44 4.50 5.64
N ASP A 66 24.36 4.60 4.31
CA ASP A 66 23.36 3.88 3.50
C ASP A 66 23.70 2.38 3.35
N ASP A 67 24.97 2.00 3.40
CA ASP A 67 25.38 0.58 3.35
C ASP A 67 24.89 -0.18 4.58
N ILE A 68 25.10 0.37 5.78
CA ILE A 68 24.58 -0.25 7.02
C ILE A 68 23.05 -0.24 7.08
N ARG A 69 22.39 0.78 6.51
CA ARG A 69 20.91 0.80 6.43
C ARG A 69 20.40 -0.35 5.57
N SER A 70 21.09 -0.67 4.47
CA SER A 70 20.66 -1.72 3.56
C SER A 70 20.52 -3.08 4.25
N LEU A 71 21.37 -3.37 5.24
CA LEU A 71 21.29 -4.57 6.06
C LEU A 71 20.02 -4.59 6.94
N PHE A 72 19.59 -3.44 7.46
CA PHE A 72 18.36 -3.34 8.24
C PHE A 72 17.09 -3.44 7.39
N MET A 73 17.14 -3.11 6.10
CA MET A 73 15.99 -3.25 5.19
C MET A 73 15.50 -4.71 5.10
N LEU A 74 16.35 -5.70 5.38
CA LEU A 74 15.95 -7.11 5.50
C LEU A 74 14.82 -7.32 6.51
N PHE A 75 14.71 -6.47 7.52
CA PHE A 75 13.70 -6.56 8.56
C PHE A 75 12.44 -5.74 8.28
N GLU A 76 12.45 -4.91 7.22
CA GLU A 76 11.28 -4.19 6.70
C GLU A 76 10.47 -5.09 5.74
N THR A 77 10.11 -6.28 6.22
CA THR A 77 9.52 -7.35 5.39
C THR A 77 8.25 -7.92 6.01
N THR A 78 7.49 -8.70 5.25
CA THR A 78 6.38 -9.55 5.73
C THR A 78 6.76 -11.03 5.87
N HIS A 79 8.01 -11.42 5.55
CA HIS A 79 8.43 -12.82 5.61
C HIS A 79 8.32 -13.40 7.04
N PRO A 80 7.50 -14.44 7.27
CA PRO A 80 7.22 -14.96 8.62
C PRO A 80 8.48 -15.39 9.39
N GLU A 81 9.45 -15.97 8.70
CA GLU A 81 10.71 -16.40 9.35
C GLU A 81 11.56 -15.23 9.82
N ILE A 82 11.62 -14.13 9.07
CA ILE A 82 12.39 -12.93 9.46
C ILE A 82 11.71 -12.23 10.64
N LEU A 83 10.37 -12.14 10.61
CA LEU A 83 9.58 -11.61 11.72
C LEU A 83 9.76 -12.42 13.01
N SER A 84 9.81 -13.75 12.89
CA SER A 84 10.07 -14.66 14.01
C SER A 84 11.52 -14.59 14.50
N PHE A 85 12.48 -14.47 13.57
CA PHE A 85 13.90 -14.31 13.87
C PHE A 85 14.14 -13.03 14.67
N SER A 86 13.65 -11.87 14.22
CA SER A 86 13.91 -10.59 14.91
C SER A 86 13.37 -10.57 16.34
N LYS A 87 12.22 -11.21 16.57
CA LYS A 87 11.67 -11.40 17.92
C LYS A 87 12.59 -12.28 18.77
N THR A 88 12.93 -13.47 18.27
CA THR A 88 13.74 -14.45 19.02
C THR A 88 15.17 -13.95 19.26
N TRP A 89 15.70 -13.14 18.35
CA TRP A 89 17.02 -12.53 18.49
C TRP A 89 17.08 -11.58 19.69
N VAL A 90 16.08 -10.71 19.85
CA VAL A 90 15.97 -9.84 21.04
C VAL A 90 15.85 -10.68 22.32
N ASP A 91 15.04 -11.74 22.31
CA ASP A 91 14.89 -12.61 23.49
C ASP A 91 16.22 -13.29 23.89
N ARG A 92 17.06 -13.66 22.91
CA ARG A 92 18.36 -14.31 23.13
C ARG A 92 19.49 -13.34 23.46
N MET A 93 19.40 -12.10 22.96
CA MET A 93 20.42 -11.07 23.08
C MET A 93 19.78 -9.73 23.47
N PRO A 94 19.24 -9.61 24.70
CA PRO A 94 18.49 -8.43 25.12
C PRO A 94 19.34 -7.15 25.20
N ASP A 95 20.67 -7.27 25.24
CA ASP A 95 21.58 -6.12 25.24
C ASP A 95 22.11 -5.76 23.83
N SER A 96 21.60 -6.41 22.78
CA SER A 96 22.00 -6.12 21.39
C SER A 96 21.21 -4.92 20.83
N ALA A 97 21.94 -3.84 20.51
CA ALA A 97 21.37 -2.70 19.81
C ALA A 97 20.86 -3.08 18.41
N PHE A 98 21.49 -4.07 17.75
CA PHE A 98 21.13 -4.52 16.41
C PHE A 98 19.83 -5.32 16.42
N ALA A 99 19.68 -6.26 17.37
CA ALA A 99 18.46 -7.02 17.54
C ALA A 99 17.25 -6.10 17.81
N HIS A 100 17.43 -5.12 18.70
CA HIS A 100 16.40 -4.13 18.97
C HIS A 100 16.08 -3.25 17.76
N THR A 101 17.08 -2.83 16.99
CA THR A 101 16.87 -2.05 15.76
C THR A 101 16.08 -2.86 14.73
N ALA A 102 16.50 -4.11 14.47
CA ALA A 102 15.82 -5.03 13.56
C ALA A 102 14.35 -5.24 13.97
N ARG A 103 14.10 -5.50 15.27
CA ARG A 103 12.74 -5.67 15.77
C ARG A 103 11.89 -4.41 15.63
N ALA A 104 12.48 -3.23 15.85
CA ALA A 104 11.79 -1.96 15.66
C ALA A 104 11.35 -1.77 14.22
N TRP A 105 12.22 -2.03 13.23
CA TRP A 105 11.87 -1.91 11.81
C TRP A 105 10.82 -2.92 11.34
N SER A 106 10.87 -4.18 11.82
CA SER A 106 9.80 -5.15 11.55
C SER A 106 8.44 -4.68 12.07
N LEU A 107 8.40 -4.09 13.26
CA LEU A 107 7.16 -3.58 13.86
C LEU A 107 6.67 -2.28 13.20
N ILE A 108 7.58 -1.40 12.76
CA ILE A 108 7.24 -0.22 11.97
C ILE A 108 6.57 -0.65 10.66
N ASN A 109 7.20 -1.57 9.92
CA ASN A 109 6.66 -2.05 8.65
C ASN A 109 5.30 -2.75 8.84
N GLY A 110 5.23 -3.71 9.77
CA GLY A 110 3.99 -4.41 10.09
C GLY A 110 2.86 -3.47 10.52
N GLY A 111 3.18 -2.41 11.27
CA GLY A 111 2.22 -1.38 11.65
C GLY A 111 1.64 -0.66 10.43
N TRP A 112 2.50 -0.12 9.56
CA TRP A 112 2.06 0.58 8.34
C TRP A 112 1.28 -0.31 7.39
N ILE A 113 1.71 -1.56 7.19
CA ILE A 113 0.97 -2.55 6.40
C ILE A 113 -0.42 -2.79 7.00
N THR A 114 -0.50 -3.11 8.29
CA THR A 114 -1.77 -3.40 8.98
C THR A 114 -2.74 -2.21 8.92
N ARG A 115 -2.22 -0.99 9.05
CA ARG A 115 -3.00 0.25 8.94
C ARG A 115 -3.57 0.45 7.54
N GLY A 116 -2.78 0.15 6.51
CA GLY A 116 -3.07 0.53 5.13
C GLY A 116 -2.84 2.02 4.87
N GLU A 117 -3.32 2.45 3.70
CA GLU A 117 -3.18 3.81 3.17
C GLU A 117 -4.40 4.69 3.54
N GLY A 118 -4.28 6.01 3.36
CA GLY A 118 -5.36 6.97 3.64
C GLY A 118 -5.17 7.75 4.94
N VAL A 119 -6.09 8.69 5.22
CA VAL A 119 -6.06 9.49 6.45
C VAL A 119 -6.68 8.74 7.62
N ALA A 120 -6.32 9.09 8.85
CA ALA A 120 -6.77 8.35 10.04
C ALA A 120 -8.30 8.27 10.20
N GLY A 121 -9.08 9.21 9.65
CA GLY A 121 -10.54 9.15 9.67
C GLY A 121 -11.13 8.01 8.82
N ASP A 122 -10.40 7.58 7.78
CA ASP A 122 -10.85 6.56 6.82
C ASP A 122 -10.35 5.16 7.19
N ILE A 123 -9.44 5.05 8.16
CA ILE A 123 -8.88 3.77 8.58
C ILE A 123 -9.80 3.10 9.60
N HIS A 124 -10.09 1.81 9.38
CA HIS A 124 -10.87 1.02 10.31
C HIS A 124 -10.29 1.05 11.75
N PRO A 125 -11.11 1.23 12.81
CA PRO A 125 -10.62 1.40 14.19
C PRO A 125 -9.71 0.28 14.69
N HIS A 126 -9.98 -0.98 14.33
CA HIS A 126 -9.13 -2.11 14.72
C HIS A 126 -7.75 -2.06 14.05
N ALA A 127 -7.66 -1.63 12.79
CA ALA A 127 -6.37 -1.44 12.11
C ALA A 127 -5.55 -0.33 12.79
N LEU A 128 -6.19 0.79 13.16
CA LEU A 128 -5.53 1.86 13.92
C LEU A 128 -5.07 1.38 15.30
N SER A 129 -5.85 0.54 15.97
CA SER A 129 -5.47 -0.05 17.26
C SER A 129 -4.21 -0.90 17.13
N GLU A 130 -4.17 -1.84 16.17
CA GLU A 130 -2.99 -2.68 15.95
C GLU A 130 -1.79 -1.88 15.47
N PHE A 131 -1.98 -0.90 14.58
CA PHE A 131 -0.94 0.06 14.19
C PHE A 131 -0.30 0.74 15.40
N ARG A 132 -1.11 1.32 16.30
CA ARG A 132 -0.62 2.00 17.51
C ARG A 132 0.11 1.05 18.44
N LYS A 133 -0.40 -0.18 18.61
CA LYS A 133 0.22 -1.21 19.44
C LYS A 133 1.59 -1.61 18.89
N MET A 134 1.70 -1.90 17.59
CA MET A 134 2.97 -2.24 16.94
C MET A 134 3.96 -1.08 17.02
N HIS A 135 3.54 0.14 16.72
CA HIS A 135 4.39 1.32 16.79
C HIS A 135 4.84 1.65 18.22
N SER A 136 3.99 1.41 19.22
CA SER A 136 4.38 1.56 20.63
C SER A 136 5.47 0.56 21.03
N GLN A 137 5.36 -0.70 20.58
CA GLN A 137 6.41 -1.71 20.79
C GLN A 137 7.69 -1.35 20.02
N ALA A 138 7.55 -0.91 18.77
CA ALA A 138 8.66 -0.46 17.95
C ALA A 138 9.42 0.70 18.62
N TRP A 139 8.69 1.64 19.23
CA TRP A 139 9.25 2.77 19.96
C TRP A 139 10.06 2.35 21.18
N GLN A 140 9.61 1.35 21.92
CA GLN A 140 10.36 0.80 23.05
C GLN A 140 11.69 0.21 22.56
N HIS A 141 11.66 -0.61 21.50
CA HIS A 141 12.86 -1.20 20.93
C HIS A 141 13.80 -0.15 20.31
N ALA A 142 13.27 0.82 19.55
CA ALA A 142 14.07 1.89 18.96
C ALA A 142 14.78 2.74 20.03
N ARG A 143 14.08 3.04 21.13
CA ARG A 143 14.68 3.77 22.26
C ARG A 143 15.78 2.97 22.95
N GLU A 144 15.56 1.67 23.12
CA GLU A 144 16.55 0.79 23.74
C GLU A 144 17.78 0.61 22.86
N ALA A 145 17.59 0.37 21.56
CA ALA A 145 18.68 0.34 20.59
C ALA A 145 19.49 1.65 20.59
N TYR A 146 18.80 2.80 20.57
CA TYR A 146 19.46 4.10 20.58
C TYR A 146 20.19 4.38 21.91
N ARG A 147 19.68 3.87 23.03
CA ARG A 147 20.34 3.96 24.34
C ARG A 147 21.62 3.13 24.37
N LEU A 148 21.57 1.90 23.86
CA LEU A 148 22.69 0.96 23.81
C LEU A 148 23.78 1.43 22.84
N ASN A 149 23.40 1.92 21.66
CA ASN A 149 24.32 2.48 20.68
C ASN A 149 23.73 3.72 19.98
N PRO A 150 24.03 4.94 20.47
CA PRO A 150 23.48 6.18 19.90
C PRO A 150 24.08 6.56 18.54
N ARG A 151 25.15 5.89 18.09
CA ARG A 151 25.77 6.07 16.76
C ARG A 151 25.34 4.99 15.76
N LEU A 152 24.46 4.07 16.15
CA LEU A 152 23.86 3.11 15.22
C LEU A 152 22.80 3.82 14.38
N VAL A 153 23.12 4.03 13.11
CA VAL A 153 22.28 4.80 12.16
C VAL A 153 20.84 4.29 12.13
N GLY A 154 20.65 2.98 12.01
CA GLY A 154 19.32 2.36 11.97
C GLY A 154 18.48 2.61 13.23
N ALA A 155 19.11 2.73 14.41
CA ALA A 155 18.43 3.01 15.66
C ALA A 155 17.91 4.45 15.71
N SER A 156 18.74 5.43 15.32
CA SER A 156 18.30 6.82 15.24
C SER A 156 17.21 7.03 14.19
N ASP A 157 17.33 6.36 13.04
CA ASP A 157 16.36 6.49 11.95
C ASP A 157 14.96 5.99 12.38
N ALA A 158 14.90 4.88 13.13
CA ALA A 158 13.65 4.39 13.71
C ALA A 158 13.02 5.42 14.68
N ILE A 159 13.83 6.12 15.48
CA ILE A 159 13.35 7.20 16.36
C ILE A 159 12.74 8.36 15.56
N PHE A 160 13.28 8.68 14.38
CA PHE A 160 12.74 9.73 13.51
C PHE A 160 11.36 9.33 12.96
N VAL A 161 11.28 8.13 12.37
CA VAL A 161 10.05 7.63 11.74
C VAL A 161 8.92 7.49 12.75
N LEU A 162 9.21 6.99 13.96
CA LEU A 162 8.22 6.83 15.01
C LEU A 162 7.83 8.15 15.70
N GLY A 163 8.62 9.22 15.54
CA GLY A 163 8.39 10.49 16.23
C GLY A 163 7.01 11.10 15.97
N ASN A 164 6.45 10.92 14.77
CA ASN A 164 5.08 11.36 14.45
C ASN A 164 4.02 10.48 15.11
N SER A 165 4.07 9.17 14.84
CA SER A 165 3.03 8.22 15.28
C SER A 165 2.96 8.05 16.80
N MET A 166 4.06 8.31 17.50
CA MET A 166 4.15 8.21 18.96
C MET A 166 4.02 9.55 19.69
N GLY A 167 3.74 10.66 18.99
CA GLY A 167 3.71 11.99 19.59
C GLY A 167 5.07 12.42 20.17
N ALA A 168 6.16 11.83 19.69
CA ALA A 168 7.51 11.96 20.23
C ALA A 168 8.43 12.81 19.33
N LYS A 169 7.87 13.76 18.57
CA LYS A 169 8.63 14.57 17.60
C LYS A 169 9.85 15.25 18.21
N GLN A 170 9.77 15.70 19.46
CA GLN A 170 10.89 16.35 20.12
C GLN A 170 12.03 15.38 20.45
N ALA A 171 11.73 14.11 20.75
CA ALA A 171 12.75 13.08 20.89
C ALA A 171 13.43 12.82 19.52
N GLY A 172 12.64 12.73 18.44
CA GLY A 172 13.14 12.67 17.07
C GLY A 172 14.09 13.81 16.72
N ARG A 173 13.72 15.07 16.99
CA ARG A 173 14.57 16.24 16.76
C ARG A 173 15.85 16.24 17.60
N LYS A 174 15.80 15.76 18.84
CA LYS A 174 16.99 15.63 19.71
C LYS A 174 17.95 14.57 19.15
N ALA A 175 17.44 13.42 18.74
CA ALA A 175 18.24 12.38 18.10
C ALA A 175 18.86 12.88 16.79
N LEU A 176 18.09 13.60 15.95
CA LEU A 176 18.58 14.18 14.70
C LEU A 176 19.73 15.14 14.96
N LYS A 177 19.56 16.07 15.91
CA LYS A 177 20.63 17.00 16.30
C LYS A 177 21.91 16.24 16.63
N LYS A 178 21.81 15.16 17.41
CA LYS A 178 22.97 14.36 17.81
C LYS A 178 23.63 13.66 16.63
N VAL A 179 22.84 13.02 15.75
CA VAL A 179 23.36 12.39 14.52
C VAL A 179 24.09 13.41 13.66
N MET A 180 23.49 14.59 13.43
CA MET A 180 24.10 15.64 12.62
C MET A 180 25.30 16.33 13.27
N GLU A 181 25.56 16.07 14.56
CA GLU A 181 26.76 16.53 15.27
C GLU A 181 27.88 15.48 15.28
N THR A 182 27.55 14.18 15.22
CA THR A 182 28.55 13.10 15.30
C THR A 182 28.86 12.49 13.94
N ASP A 183 27.84 12.21 13.14
CA ASP A 183 27.90 11.41 11.92
C ASP A 183 26.91 11.98 10.87
N PRO A 184 27.10 13.25 10.42
CA PRO A 184 26.16 13.91 9.52
C PRO A 184 26.09 13.17 8.18
N ASN A 185 24.87 12.82 7.76
CA ASN A 185 24.63 12.10 6.52
C ASN A 185 23.24 12.42 5.94
N MET A 186 23.10 12.39 4.61
CA MET A 186 21.85 12.81 3.95
C MET A 186 20.70 11.85 4.21
N GLY A 187 20.96 10.54 4.32
CA GLY A 187 19.92 9.53 4.58
C GLY A 187 19.15 9.78 5.89
N SER A 188 19.85 10.08 6.98
CA SER A 188 19.21 10.39 8.27
C SER A 188 18.45 11.71 8.22
N LEU A 189 18.97 12.72 7.52
CA LEU A 189 18.29 14.01 7.35
C LEU A 189 16.97 13.82 6.59
N ARG A 190 17.00 13.09 5.47
CA ARG A 190 15.82 12.74 4.66
C ARG A 190 14.74 12.04 5.48
N ARG A 191 15.10 11.01 6.26
CA ARG A 191 14.14 10.30 7.12
C ARG A 191 13.60 11.20 8.24
N ALA A 192 14.43 12.09 8.80
CA ALA A 192 13.98 13.00 9.83
C ALA A 192 13.03 14.10 9.34
N LEU A 193 13.05 14.43 8.04
CA LEU A 193 12.07 15.33 7.44
C LEU A 193 10.62 14.81 7.58
N PHE A 194 10.42 13.49 7.75
CA PHE A 194 9.10 12.94 8.07
C PHE A 194 8.48 13.61 9.31
N LEU A 195 9.27 14.02 10.31
CA LEU A 195 8.79 14.74 11.50
C LEU A 195 8.05 16.05 11.17
N THR A 196 8.25 16.57 9.96
CA THR A 196 7.65 17.80 9.45
C THR A 196 6.42 17.56 8.59
N HIS A 197 6.03 16.31 8.35
CA HIS A 197 4.90 15.96 7.48
C HIS A 197 3.59 16.66 7.89
N ALA A 198 2.91 17.30 6.94
CA ALA A 198 1.70 18.10 7.17
C ALA A 198 0.55 17.30 7.80
N GLY A 199 0.32 16.07 7.30
CA GLY A 199 -0.65 15.12 7.87
C GLY A 199 -0.44 14.73 9.34
N TRP A 200 0.70 15.08 9.93
CA TRP A 200 1.00 14.86 11.35
C TRP A 200 1.18 16.19 12.13
N GLY A 201 0.62 17.29 11.61
CA GLY A 201 0.73 18.63 12.22
C GLY A 201 2.08 19.30 12.04
N GLY A 202 2.91 18.81 11.11
CA GLY A 202 4.12 19.53 10.69
C GLY A 202 3.83 20.62 9.67
N ARG A 203 4.84 21.43 9.34
CA ARG A 203 4.73 22.55 8.38
C ARG A 203 6.01 22.68 7.56
N ARG A 204 5.89 23.18 6.33
CA ARG A 204 7.03 23.48 5.44
C ARG A 204 8.14 24.24 6.13
N SER A 205 7.83 25.31 6.87
CA SER A 205 8.84 26.12 7.57
C SER A 205 9.69 25.33 8.57
N GLN A 206 9.16 24.23 9.13
CA GLN A 206 9.93 23.32 9.98
C GLN A 206 10.91 22.46 9.17
N ALA A 207 10.53 22.05 7.95
CA ALA A 207 11.41 21.34 7.02
C ALA A 207 12.53 22.27 6.55
N GLU A 208 12.21 23.50 6.16
CA GLU A 208 13.20 24.50 5.75
C GLU A 208 14.20 24.77 6.87
N GLN A 209 13.72 25.03 8.09
CA GLN A 209 14.59 25.22 9.24
C GLN A 209 15.50 24.00 9.47
N MET A 210 14.96 22.78 9.33
CA MET A 210 15.73 21.54 9.47
C MET A 210 16.83 21.44 8.40
N CYS A 211 16.49 21.72 7.14
CA CYS A 211 17.43 21.71 6.02
C CYS A 211 18.51 22.79 6.19
N ASP A 212 18.14 24.03 6.49
CA ASP A 212 19.08 25.15 6.66
C ASP A 212 20.05 24.90 7.84
N THR A 213 19.58 24.21 8.89
CA THR A 213 20.40 23.93 10.07
C THR A 213 21.37 22.76 9.88
N TYR A 214 20.92 21.70 9.20
CA TYR A 214 21.65 20.41 9.22
C TYR A 214 22.24 20.01 7.88
N ALA A 215 21.62 20.38 6.76
CA ALA A 215 22.14 20.01 5.45
C ALA A 215 23.56 20.56 5.17
N PRO A 216 23.95 21.78 5.62
CA PRO A 216 25.33 22.27 5.45
C PRO A 216 26.40 21.42 6.14
N LYS A 217 26.01 20.50 7.03
CA LYS A 217 26.94 19.59 7.73
C LYS A 217 27.20 18.31 6.96
N VAL A 218 26.43 18.04 5.91
CA VAL A 218 26.48 16.79 5.15
C VAL A 218 27.36 16.98 3.92
N GLN A 219 28.30 16.07 3.71
CA GLN A 219 29.01 15.97 2.43
C GLN A 219 28.06 15.37 1.39
N PHE A 220 27.84 16.10 0.30
CA PHE A 220 26.89 15.73 -0.74
C PHE A 220 27.36 16.30 -2.08
N ASP A 221 27.07 15.61 -3.18
CA ASP A 221 27.61 15.94 -4.52
C ASP A 221 26.97 17.19 -5.15
N MET A 222 25.99 17.79 -4.45
CA MET A 222 25.29 19.00 -4.84
C MET A 222 24.97 19.83 -3.60
N ASP A 223 24.42 21.03 -3.79
CA ASP A 223 23.95 21.86 -2.68
C ASP A 223 23.00 21.06 -1.76
N PRO A 224 23.45 20.67 -0.55
CA PRO A 224 22.69 19.78 0.32
C PRO A 224 21.45 20.48 0.87
N VAL A 225 21.47 21.81 1.01
CA VAL A 225 20.32 22.59 1.49
C VAL A 225 19.23 22.59 0.44
N LEU A 226 19.58 22.90 -0.81
CA LEU A 226 18.63 22.87 -1.93
C LEU A 226 18.03 21.47 -2.08
N TYR A 227 18.88 20.43 -2.12
CA TYR A 227 18.42 19.05 -2.23
C TYR A 227 17.43 18.68 -1.12
N CYS A 228 17.78 18.97 0.14
CA CYS A 228 16.93 18.69 1.29
C CYS A 228 15.55 19.38 1.17
N LYS A 229 15.51 20.64 0.73
CA LYS A 229 14.24 21.39 0.56
C LYS A 229 13.39 20.83 -0.57
N LEU A 230 13.99 20.51 -1.73
CA LEU A 230 13.28 19.89 -2.85
C LEU A 230 12.69 18.55 -2.45
N TYR A 231 13.50 17.70 -1.81
CA TYR A 231 13.05 16.42 -1.32
C TYR A 231 11.89 16.56 -0.31
N ALA A 232 11.99 17.50 0.65
CA ALA A 232 10.92 17.75 1.63
C ALA A 232 9.62 18.21 0.96
N ALA A 233 9.72 19.10 -0.03
CA ALA A 233 8.58 19.62 -0.78
C ALA A 233 7.89 18.50 -1.58
N LEU A 234 8.66 17.69 -2.32
CA LEU A 234 8.11 16.62 -3.15
C LEU A 234 7.48 15.49 -2.33
N ASN A 235 8.08 15.14 -1.17
CA ASN A 235 7.69 13.95 -0.43
C ASN A 235 6.77 14.20 0.78
N TYR A 236 6.82 15.38 1.40
CA TYR A 236 6.07 15.64 2.65
C TYR A 236 5.18 16.88 2.62
N HIS A 237 5.41 17.78 1.66
CA HIS A 237 4.70 19.05 1.50
C HIS A 237 4.22 19.28 0.06
N ASN A 238 3.93 18.20 -0.67
CA ASN A 238 3.62 18.26 -2.10
C ASN A 238 2.41 19.17 -2.39
N LEU A 239 1.38 19.10 -1.55
CA LEU A 239 0.17 19.91 -1.69
C LEU A 239 0.39 21.42 -1.58
N THR A 240 1.46 21.88 -0.91
CA THR A 240 1.76 23.31 -0.74
C THR A 240 2.89 23.77 -1.65
N ASP A 241 3.88 22.91 -1.89
CA ASP A 241 5.17 23.33 -2.46
C ASP A 241 5.66 22.43 -3.60
N GLY A 242 4.88 21.41 -3.97
CA GLY A 242 5.23 20.47 -5.03
C GLY A 242 5.48 21.17 -6.36
N ASP A 243 4.65 22.14 -6.73
CA ASP A 243 4.79 22.89 -7.98
C ASP A 243 6.11 23.65 -8.07
N TRP A 244 6.53 24.30 -6.98
CA TRP A 244 7.82 24.97 -6.90
C TRP A 244 8.97 23.95 -7.04
N ALA A 245 8.91 22.86 -6.28
CA ALA A 245 9.96 21.86 -6.29
C ALA A 245 10.09 21.16 -7.64
N HIS A 246 8.96 20.87 -8.29
CA HIS A 246 8.90 20.31 -9.63
C HIS A 246 9.58 21.23 -10.65
N GLN A 247 9.21 22.51 -10.67
CA GLN A 247 9.85 23.50 -11.56
C GLN A 247 11.36 23.59 -11.30
N MET A 248 11.78 23.53 -10.04
CA MET A 248 13.18 23.60 -9.67
C MET A 248 13.99 22.37 -10.12
N VAL A 249 13.45 21.15 -10.02
CA VAL A 249 14.16 19.93 -10.47
C VAL A 249 14.42 19.95 -11.99
N TRP A 250 13.56 20.60 -12.77
CA TRP A 250 13.79 20.78 -14.20
C TRP A 250 14.81 21.87 -14.52
N ASN A 251 14.86 22.94 -13.72
CA ASN A 251 15.81 24.04 -13.92
C ASN A 251 17.23 23.70 -13.42
N ILE A 252 17.31 22.89 -12.37
CA ILE A 252 18.56 22.41 -11.77
C ILE A 252 18.46 20.89 -11.79
N PRO A 253 19.05 20.21 -12.78
CA PRO A 253 18.95 18.76 -12.88
C PRO A 253 19.41 18.11 -11.59
N VAL A 254 18.47 17.51 -10.87
CA VAL A 254 18.73 16.66 -9.71
C VAL A 254 18.36 15.24 -10.12
N PRO A 255 19.27 14.45 -10.72
CA PRO A 255 18.93 13.16 -11.33
C PRO A 255 18.22 12.21 -10.36
N THR A 256 18.58 12.27 -9.08
CA THR A 256 18.00 11.45 -8.01
C THR A 256 16.58 11.84 -7.62
N LEU A 257 16.06 12.98 -8.09
CA LEU A 257 14.68 13.43 -7.87
C LEU A 257 13.86 13.46 -9.17
N ILE A 258 14.40 12.96 -10.30
CA ILE A 258 13.62 12.90 -11.55
C ILE A 258 12.38 12.02 -11.36
N GLU A 259 12.51 10.91 -10.62
CA GLU A 259 11.37 10.03 -10.33
C GLU A 259 10.22 10.79 -9.65
N ASP A 260 10.54 11.67 -8.69
CA ASP A 260 9.58 12.51 -7.99
C ASP A 260 8.89 13.55 -8.90
N THR A 261 9.37 13.75 -10.14
CA THR A 261 8.73 14.64 -11.13
C THR A 261 7.70 13.94 -12.02
N THR A 262 7.60 12.61 -11.92
CA THR A 262 6.79 11.76 -12.82
C THR A 262 5.30 11.67 -12.45
N PHE A 263 4.81 12.50 -11.54
CA PHE A 263 3.38 12.53 -11.24
C PHE A 263 2.57 13.05 -12.44
N ALA A 264 1.47 12.36 -12.75
CA ALA A 264 0.57 12.68 -13.85
C ALA A 264 0.18 14.16 -13.94
N TYR A 265 -0.10 14.78 -12.79
CA TYR A 265 -0.44 16.21 -12.69
C TYR A 265 0.61 17.12 -13.34
N TYR A 266 1.88 16.78 -13.19
CA TYR A 266 2.97 17.57 -13.74
C TYR A 266 3.23 17.31 -15.22
N MET A 267 2.91 16.11 -15.70
CA MET A 267 3.15 15.74 -17.09
C MET A 267 2.21 16.46 -18.07
N VAL A 268 1.02 16.88 -17.64
CA VAL A 268 0.07 17.59 -18.52
C VAL A 268 0.67 18.85 -19.16
N ASN A 269 1.55 19.53 -18.44
CA ASN A 269 2.18 20.79 -18.85
C ASN A 269 3.68 20.66 -19.19
N ALA A 270 4.21 19.44 -19.28
CA ALA A 270 5.62 19.25 -19.59
C ALA A 270 5.94 19.66 -21.04
N THR A 271 7.14 20.21 -21.23
CA THR A 271 7.66 20.62 -22.55
C THR A 271 8.20 19.42 -23.33
N GLU A 272 8.43 19.61 -24.63
CA GLU A 272 9.07 18.59 -25.49
C GLU A 272 10.45 18.14 -24.94
N SER A 273 11.27 19.08 -24.46
CA SER A 273 12.57 18.74 -23.86
C SER A 273 12.44 17.93 -22.57
N GLN A 274 11.42 18.20 -21.76
CA GLN A 274 11.13 17.42 -20.55
C GLN A 274 10.62 16.03 -20.93
N ALA A 275 9.75 15.93 -21.94
CA ALA A 275 9.28 14.65 -22.47
C ALA A 275 10.45 13.80 -22.98
N ALA A 276 11.39 14.37 -23.75
CA ALA A 276 12.57 13.65 -24.20
C ALA A 276 13.43 13.14 -23.03
N THR A 277 13.60 13.94 -21.97
CA THR A 277 14.33 13.53 -20.76
C THR A 277 13.63 12.37 -20.04
N LEU A 278 12.30 12.43 -19.92
CA LEU A 278 11.49 11.36 -19.33
C LEU A 278 11.52 10.08 -20.17
N ALA A 279 11.49 10.20 -21.50
CA ALA A 279 11.60 9.06 -22.40
C ALA A 279 12.91 8.29 -22.17
N GLU A 280 14.04 9.00 -22.09
CA GLU A 280 15.33 8.40 -21.80
C GLU A 280 15.41 7.82 -20.38
N TYR A 281 14.79 8.48 -19.40
CA TYR A 281 14.68 7.96 -18.04
C TYR A 281 13.93 6.61 -18.01
N PHE A 282 12.75 6.49 -18.63
CA PHE A 282 11.95 5.26 -18.62
C PHE A 282 12.53 4.12 -19.46
N LYS A 283 13.44 4.41 -20.39
CA LYS A 283 14.20 3.37 -21.14
C LYS A 283 15.24 2.67 -20.27
N ARG A 284 15.67 3.27 -19.15
CA ARG A 284 16.68 2.66 -18.28
C ARG A 284 16.18 1.34 -17.66
N PRO A 285 17.04 0.32 -17.58
CA PRO A 285 16.64 -1.00 -17.09
C PRO A 285 16.31 -1.02 -15.59
N ASP A 286 16.89 -0.11 -14.80
CA ASP A 286 16.68 0.01 -13.36
C ASP A 286 15.41 0.81 -12.99
N VAL A 287 14.75 1.44 -13.96
CA VAL A 287 13.53 2.22 -13.74
C VAL A 287 12.30 1.31 -13.81
N LEU A 288 11.61 1.21 -12.67
CA LEU A 288 10.43 0.37 -12.44
C LEU A 288 9.16 1.18 -12.15
N ASN A 289 9.21 2.50 -12.26
CA ASN A 289 8.08 3.40 -11.96
C ASN A 289 7.02 3.34 -13.07
N MET A 290 6.15 2.34 -12.98
CA MET A 290 5.08 2.13 -13.96
C MET A 290 4.03 3.25 -13.97
N GLY A 291 3.71 3.85 -12.81
CA GLY A 291 2.72 4.92 -12.73
C GLY A 291 3.17 6.17 -13.49
N GLY A 292 4.46 6.51 -13.34
CA GLY A 292 5.09 7.57 -14.14
C GLY A 292 5.12 7.25 -15.62
N ALA A 293 5.44 5.99 -16.00
CA ALA A 293 5.49 5.58 -17.40
C ALA A 293 4.11 5.59 -18.07
N MET A 294 3.06 5.15 -17.37
CA MET A 294 1.67 5.24 -17.87
C MET A 294 1.23 6.69 -18.04
N ALA A 295 1.58 7.57 -17.09
CA ALA A 295 1.30 8.99 -17.23
C ALA A 295 2.06 9.61 -18.42
N PHE A 296 3.30 9.18 -18.67
CA PHE A 296 4.09 9.61 -19.82
C PHE A 296 3.41 9.21 -21.13
N ASP A 297 3.00 7.95 -21.25
CA ASP A 297 2.32 7.43 -22.44
C ASP A 297 0.99 8.16 -22.71
N MET A 298 0.21 8.39 -21.65
CA MET A 298 -1.10 9.01 -21.76
C MET A 298 -1.03 10.50 -22.13
N TYR A 299 -0.04 11.25 -21.65
CA TYR A 299 0.00 12.72 -21.79
C TYR A 299 1.08 13.25 -22.73
N LEU A 300 2.19 12.53 -22.90
CA LEU A 300 3.40 13.03 -23.54
C LEU A 300 3.78 12.24 -24.79
N ALA A 301 3.74 10.90 -24.75
CA ALA A 301 4.27 10.08 -25.82
C ALA A 301 3.64 10.41 -27.18
N GLY A 302 2.31 10.34 -27.29
CA GLY A 302 1.61 10.69 -28.53
C GLY A 302 1.67 12.19 -28.88
N ARG A 303 1.81 13.08 -27.88
CA ARG A 303 1.89 14.53 -28.11
C ARG A 303 3.23 14.95 -28.74
N TYR A 304 4.31 14.30 -28.34
CA TYR A 304 5.68 14.63 -28.73
C TYR A 304 6.37 13.54 -29.56
N ASP A 305 5.59 12.64 -30.17
CA ASP A 305 6.06 11.58 -31.07
C ASP A 305 7.14 10.68 -30.46
N HIS A 306 6.93 10.25 -29.21
CA HIS A 306 7.75 9.23 -28.55
C HIS A 306 7.06 7.86 -28.55
N ASP A 307 7.86 6.80 -28.45
CA ASP A 307 7.38 5.44 -28.21
C ASP A 307 6.59 5.35 -26.89
N PHE A 308 5.60 4.46 -26.85
CA PHE A 308 4.94 4.07 -25.61
C PHE A 308 5.86 3.17 -24.77
N LEU A 309 6.15 3.58 -23.53
CA LEU A 309 7.16 2.94 -22.67
C LEU A 309 6.55 2.18 -21.49
N SER A 310 5.27 2.42 -21.16
CA SER A 310 4.62 1.85 -19.97
C SER A 310 4.56 0.34 -19.98
N GLU A 311 4.31 -0.31 -21.14
CA GLU A 311 4.33 -1.77 -21.25
C GLU A 311 5.70 -2.33 -20.84
N ALA A 312 6.78 -1.80 -21.42
CA ALA A 312 8.14 -2.27 -21.15
C ALA A 312 8.53 -2.07 -19.68
N VAL A 313 8.21 -0.90 -19.11
CA VAL A 313 8.45 -0.60 -17.69
C VAL A 313 7.65 -1.54 -16.79
N MET A 314 6.38 -1.79 -17.10
CA MET A 314 5.54 -2.66 -16.29
C MET A 314 5.98 -4.12 -16.35
N ARG A 315 6.40 -4.63 -17.51
CA ARG A 315 6.97 -5.99 -17.61
C ARG A 315 8.23 -6.14 -16.77
N ARG A 316 9.13 -5.15 -16.77
CA ARG A 316 10.31 -5.14 -15.89
C ARG A 316 9.92 -5.09 -14.41
N ALA A 317 8.99 -4.22 -14.04
CA ALA A 317 8.53 -4.07 -12.66
C ALA A 317 7.85 -5.35 -12.14
N LYS A 318 7.07 -6.04 -12.98
CA LYS A 318 6.48 -7.34 -12.63
C LYS A 318 7.53 -8.44 -12.47
N ALA A 319 8.55 -8.46 -13.32
CA ALA A 319 9.65 -9.42 -13.20
C ALA A 319 10.43 -9.22 -11.89
N ASP A 320 10.78 -7.97 -11.56
CA ASP A 320 11.42 -7.60 -10.29
C ASP A 320 10.54 -7.94 -9.08
N ALA A 321 9.24 -7.63 -9.14
CA ALA A 321 8.31 -7.96 -8.06
C ALA A 321 8.21 -9.47 -7.80
N ARG A 322 8.21 -10.31 -8.86
CA ARG A 322 8.23 -11.78 -8.70
C ARG A 322 9.51 -12.26 -8.03
N GLU A 323 10.65 -11.66 -8.35
CA GLU A 323 11.91 -11.99 -7.68
C GLU A 323 11.87 -11.60 -6.20
N LYS A 324 11.46 -10.37 -5.89
CA LYS A 324 11.37 -9.88 -4.52
C LYS A 324 10.37 -10.65 -3.66
N LEU A 325 9.24 -11.08 -4.23
CA LEU A 325 8.25 -11.92 -3.52
C LEU A 325 8.78 -13.29 -3.10
N LYS A 326 9.89 -13.78 -3.66
CA LYS A 326 10.56 -15.00 -3.14
C LYS A 326 11.14 -14.77 -1.74
N HIS A 327 11.49 -13.54 -1.41
CA HIS A 327 12.05 -13.14 -0.12
C HIS A 327 11.06 -12.38 0.76
N ASP A 328 9.98 -11.87 0.18
CA ASP A 328 8.92 -11.16 0.90
C ASP A 328 7.52 -11.57 0.40
N PRO A 329 7.06 -12.80 0.72
CA PRO A 329 5.91 -13.41 0.04
C PRO A 329 4.57 -12.71 0.30
N PHE A 330 4.46 -11.83 1.28
CA PHE A 330 3.21 -11.11 1.57
C PHE A 330 3.34 -9.59 1.41
N ASP A 331 4.37 -9.07 0.73
CA ASP A 331 4.47 -7.63 0.48
C ASP A 331 3.26 -7.14 -0.33
N PRO A 332 2.38 -6.30 0.27
CA PRO A 332 1.14 -5.91 -0.38
C PRO A 332 1.35 -5.00 -1.59
N LYS A 333 2.47 -4.26 -1.66
CA LYS A 333 2.78 -3.38 -2.79
C LYS A 333 3.20 -4.20 -3.99
N LEU A 334 4.08 -5.19 -3.80
CA LEU A 334 4.50 -6.11 -4.86
C LEU A 334 3.32 -6.94 -5.37
N LEU A 335 2.47 -7.43 -4.47
CA LEU A 335 1.25 -8.16 -4.85
C LEU A 335 0.27 -7.27 -5.62
N SER A 336 0.08 -6.02 -5.18
CA SER A 336 -0.76 -5.05 -5.90
C SER A 336 -0.24 -4.78 -7.30
N LEU A 337 1.09 -4.64 -7.46
CA LEU A 337 1.73 -4.44 -8.75
C LEU A 337 1.48 -5.62 -9.70
N LEU A 338 1.61 -6.85 -9.21
CA LEU A 338 1.38 -8.03 -10.05
C LEU A 338 -0.08 -8.18 -10.48
N LEU A 339 -1.02 -7.74 -9.65
CA LEU A 339 -2.47 -7.74 -9.93
C LEU A 339 -2.89 -6.70 -10.98
N MET A 340 -2.09 -5.66 -11.24
CA MET A 340 -2.43 -4.68 -12.28
C MET A 340 -2.25 -5.29 -13.68
N PRO A 341 -3.17 -5.08 -14.64
CA PRO A 341 -2.98 -5.55 -16.02
C PRO A 341 -1.82 -4.82 -16.69
N VAL A 342 -1.11 -5.48 -17.62
CA VAL A 342 -0.17 -4.79 -18.50
C VAL A 342 -0.95 -4.13 -19.63
N THR A 343 -1.13 -2.82 -19.52
CA THR A 343 -1.85 -2.00 -20.50
C THR A 343 -0.96 -1.69 -21.71
N GLN A 344 -1.53 -1.82 -22.89
CA GLN A 344 -0.91 -1.42 -24.16
C GLN A 344 -1.63 -0.17 -24.69
N PHE A 345 -0.87 0.83 -25.14
CA PHE A 345 -1.41 2.08 -25.69
C PHE A 345 -1.24 2.16 -27.21
N ALA A 346 -2.17 2.85 -27.87
CA ALA A 346 -2.11 3.17 -29.30
C ALA A 346 -2.65 4.59 -29.55
N ILE A 347 -2.44 5.12 -30.76
CA ILE A 347 -2.95 6.42 -31.20
C ILE A 347 -4.08 6.18 -32.22
N ASP A 348 -5.23 6.80 -32.00
CA ASP A 348 -6.38 6.73 -32.93
C ASP A 348 -6.18 7.65 -34.15
N PRO A 349 -7.03 7.55 -35.21
CA PRO A 349 -6.91 8.41 -36.38
C PRO A 349 -7.09 9.92 -36.11
N GLN A 350 -7.56 10.29 -34.92
CA GLN A 350 -7.70 11.68 -34.46
C GLN A 350 -6.50 12.16 -33.64
N GLY A 351 -5.46 11.33 -33.49
CA GLY A 351 -4.26 11.64 -32.71
C GLY A 351 -4.44 11.48 -31.21
N ARG A 352 -5.50 10.80 -30.74
CA ARG A 352 -5.75 10.58 -29.31
C ARG A 352 -5.17 9.24 -28.87
N THR A 353 -4.45 9.25 -27.75
CA THR A 353 -3.98 8.03 -27.09
C THR A 353 -5.16 7.26 -26.49
N TYR A 354 -5.21 5.95 -26.68
CA TYR A 354 -6.20 5.05 -26.07
C TYR A 354 -5.58 3.70 -25.69
N GLU A 355 -6.24 2.97 -24.79
CA GLU A 355 -5.84 1.62 -24.37
C GLU A 355 -6.24 0.60 -25.46
N ALA A 356 -5.25 -0.06 -26.06
CA ALA A 356 -5.42 -1.01 -27.16
C ALA A 356 -5.60 -2.47 -26.69
N GLY A 357 -5.12 -2.80 -25.49
CA GLY A 357 -5.19 -4.15 -24.94
C GLY A 357 -4.65 -4.24 -23.53
N GLU A 358 -4.94 -5.37 -22.87
CA GLU A 358 -4.48 -5.70 -21.53
C GLU A 358 -4.00 -7.16 -21.48
N ASP A 359 -2.81 -7.37 -20.91
CA ASP A 359 -2.29 -8.69 -20.55
C ASP A 359 -2.48 -8.93 -19.05
N ARG A 360 -3.30 -9.93 -18.70
CA ARG A 360 -3.73 -10.25 -17.34
C ARG A 360 -3.06 -11.52 -16.85
N ILE A 361 -2.83 -11.58 -15.55
CA ILE A 361 -2.35 -12.81 -14.89
C ILE A 361 -3.42 -13.91 -14.92
N THR A 362 -3.00 -15.14 -14.64
CA THR A 362 -3.95 -16.26 -14.55
C THR A 362 -4.87 -16.14 -13.33
N LEU A 363 -6.05 -16.75 -13.37
CA LEU A 363 -6.99 -16.77 -12.24
C LEU A 363 -6.37 -17.39 -10.96
N ALA A 364 -5.52 -18.41 -11.14
CA ALA A 364 -4.81 -19.05 -10.02
C ALA A 364 -3.84 -18.07 -9.34
N GLU A 365 -3.10 -17.27 -10.13
CA GLU A 365 -2.24 -16.22 -9.60
C GLU A 365 -3.05 -15.11 -8.95
N GLU A 366 -4.13 -14.64 -9.59
CA GLU A 366 -5.00 -13.62 -9.02
C GLU A 366 -5.58 -14.06 -7.66
N THR A 367 -6.04 -15.30 -7.57
CA THR A 367 -6.54 -15.90 -6.33
C THR A 367 -5.47 -15.96 -5.25
N ASP A 368 -4.26 -16.42 -5.56
CA ASP A 368 -3.16 -16.46 -4.59
C ASP A 368 -2.74 -15.04 -4.15
N PHE A 369 -2.62 -14.10 -5.07
CA PHE A 369 -2.09 -12.77 -4.78
C PHE A 369 -3.08 -11.96 -3.93
N THR A 370 -4.37 -12.02 -4.27
CA THR A 370 -5.43 -11.39 -3.48
C THR A 370 -5.56 -12.03 -2.09
N ARG A 371 -5.43 -13.35 -1.97
CA ARG A 371 -5.39 -14.06 -0.67
C ARG A 371 -4.24 -13.57 0.20
N ARG A 372 -3.01 -13.52 -0.34
CA ARG A 372 -1.83 -13.10 0.43
C ARG A 372 -1.94 -11.65 0.91
N ARG A 373 -2.46 -10.74 0.07
CA ARG A 373 -2.78 -9.35 0.49
C ARG A 373 -3.79 -9.31 1.63
N LEU A 374 -4.83 -10.13 1.54
CA LEU A 374 -5.87 -10.19 2.55
C LEU A 374 -5.34 -10.67 3.91
N ILE A 375 -4.41 -11.64 3.92
CA ILE A 375 -3.77 -12.15 5.14
C ILE A 375 -3.05 -11.04 5.92
N VAL A 376 -2.27 -10.19 5.23
CA VAL A 376 -1.49 -9.12 5.89
C VAL A 376 -2.27 -7.82 6.09
N GLN A 377 -3.36 -7.62 5.34
CA GLN A 377 -4.20 -6.42 5.41
C GLN A 377 -5.69 -6.77 5.50
N PRO A 378 -6.13 -7.45 6.58
CA PRO A 378 -7.50 -7.95 6.72
C PRO A 378 -8.52 -6.84 7.00
N TYR A 379 -8.07 -5.63 7.31
CA TYR A 379 -8.93 -4.49 7.62
C TYR A 379 -9.24 -3.61 6.40
N ILE A 380 -8.78 -3.98 5.21
CA ILE A 380 -9.05 -3.25 3.97
C ILE A 380 -10.20 -3.92 3.24
N ALA A 381 -11.36 -3.25 3.21
CA ALA A 381 -12.60 -3.78 2.63
C ALA A 381 -12.43 -4.29 1.19
N SER A 382 -11.71 -3.54 0.35
CA SER A 382 -11.50 -3.91 -1.05
C SER A 382 -10.72 -5.22 -1.23
N HIS A 383 -9.89 -5.63 -0.27
CA HIS A 383 -9.16 -6.89 -0.36
C HIS A 383 -10.07 -8.10 -0.20
N TRP A 384 -11.09 -8.02 0.65
CA TRP A 384 -12.11 -9.07 0.78
C TRP A 384 -12.86 -9.24 -0.54
N LEU A 385 -13.23 -8.14 -1.19
CA LEU A 385 -13.92 -8.16 -2.48
C LEU A 385 -13.04 -8.67 -3.62
N SER A 386 -11.77 -8.24 -3.67
CA SER A 386 -10.83 -8.73 -4.68
C SER A 386 -10.62 -10.23 -4.55
N TYR A 387 -10.43 -10.75 -3.33
CA TYR A 387 -10.29 -12.19 -3.12
C TYR A 387 -11.59 -12.95 -3.43
N ALA A 388 -12.74 -12.42 -3.04
CA ALA A 388 -14.04 -13.00 -3.36
C ALA A 388 -14.27 -13.12 -4.87
N ARG A 389 -13.93 -12.09 -5.66
CA ARG A 389 -14.07 -12.15 -7.12
C ARG A 389 -13.11 -13.13 -7.76
N ALA A 390 -11.86 -13.18 -7.29
CA ALA A 390 -10.88 -14.11 -7.83
C ALA A 390 -11.27 -15.57 -7.54
N ARG A 391 -11.90 -15.85 -6.39
CA ARG A 391 -12.25 -17.23 -5.98
C ARG A 391 -13.68 -17.65 -6.30
N PHE A 392 -14.64 -16.72 -6.23
CA PHE A 392 -16.08 -16.95 -6.28
C PHE A 392 -16.77 -15.85 -7.09
N ASP A 393 -16.40 -15.69 -8.36
CA ASP A 393 -17.02 -14.68 -9.23
C ASP A 393 -18.53 -14.91 -9.32
N VAL A 394 -19.32 -13.91 -8.93
CA VAL A 394 -20.80 -13.94 -9.00
C VAL A 394 -21.32 -13.98 -10.43
N MET A 395 -20.48 -13.63 -11.40
CA MET A 395 -20.78 -13.78 -12.81
C MET A 395 -20.57 -15.22 -13.30
N GLU A 396 -20.09 -16.11 -12.43
CA GLU A 396 -19.97 -17.54 -12.66
C GLU A 396 -20.93 -18.34 -11.76
N ALA A 397 -21.38 -19.47 -12.28
CA ALA A 397 -22.48 -20.22 -11.68
C ALA A 397 -22.10 -20.87 -10.35
N ASP A 398 -20.83 -21.24 -10.19
CA ASP A 398 -20.25 -21.82 -8.98
C ASP A 398 -20.01 -20.78 -7.86
N GLY A 399 -19.97 -19.48 -8.18
CA GLY A 399 -19.76 -18.41 -7.20
C GLY A 399 -21.00 -18.00 -6.40
N ILE A 400 -22.20 -18.38 -6.85
CA ILE A 400 -23.48 -17.90 -6.28
C ILE A 400 -23.56 -18.22 -4.78
N GLY A 401 -23.76 -17.18 -3.97
CA GLY A 401 -23.93 -17.31 -2.52
C GLY A 401 -22.67 -17.69 -1.74
N LEU A 402 -21.62 -18.20 -2.39
CA LEU A 402 -20.34 -18.55 -1.75
C LEU A 402 -19.52 -17.31 -1.38
N ASN A 403 -19.70 -16.20 -2.10
CA ASN A 403 -19.01 -14.95 -1.84
C ASN A 403 -19.58 -14.15 -0.63
N ASN A 404 -20.69 -14.61 -0.02
CA ASN A 404 -21.40 -13.86 1.02
C ASN A 404 -20.52 -13.47 2.20
N PRO A 405 -19.80 -14.39 2.86
CA PRO A 405 -18.96 -14.04 4.00
C PRO A 405 -17.91 -12.95 3.70
N TYR A 406 -17.41 -12.89 2.46
CA TYR A 406 -16.44 -11.88 2.02
C TYR A 406 -17.08 -10.51 1.85
N TRP A 407 -18.30 -10.45 1.32
CA TRP A 407 -19.07 -9.21 1.27
C TRP A 407 -19.42 -8.70 2.67
N GLU A 408 -19.83 -9.57 3.58
CA GLU A 408 -20.12 -9.20 4.97
C GLU A 408 -18.88 -8.59 5.64
N ASN A 409 -17.71 -9.21 5.45
CA ASN A 409 -16.44 -8.67 5.92
C ASN A 409 -16.09 -7.34 5.24
N ALA A 410 -16.26 -7.22 3.92
CA ALA A 410 -15.99 -5.97 3.21
C ALA A 410 -16.84 -4.81 3.74
N ILE A 411 -18.15 -5.03 3.94
CA ILE A 411 -19.06 -4.03 4.52
C ILE A 411 -18.64 -3.68 5.95
N TYR A 412 -18.30 -4.67 6.77
CA TYR A 412 -17.85 -4.41 8.14
C TYR A 412 -16.57 -3.58 8.17
N TYR A 413 -15.54 -3.99 7.42
CA TYR A 413 -14.23 -3.33 7.43
C TYR A 413 -14.22 -1.99 6.68
N SER A 414 -15.22 -1.70 5.84
CA SER A 414 -15.46 -0.37 5.29
C SER A 414 -16.19 0.56 6.27
N GLN A 415 -16.44 0.12 7.51
CA GLN A 415 -17.27 0.84 8.49
C GLN A 415 -18.71 1.07 8.00
N HIS A 416 -19.25 0.07 7.30
CA HIS A 416 -20.58 0.06 6.70
C HIS A 416 -20.78 1.20 5.69
N ASP A 417 -19.71 1.56 4.99
CA ASP A 417 -19.75 2.52 3.90
C ASP A 417 -20.82 2.15 2.86
N ILE A 418 -21.67 3.13 2.53
CA ILE A 418 -22.89 2.92 1.74
C ILE A 418 -22.61 2.36 0.34
N GLN A 419 -21.46 2.68 -0.25
CA GLN A 419 -21.05 2.14 -1.54
C GLN A 419 -20.92 0.61 -1.49
N HIS A 420 -20.34 0.06 -0.41
CA HIS A 420 -20.18 -1.38 -0.23
C HIS A 420 -21.53 -2.07 0.03
N VAL A 421 -22.39 -1.45 0.83
CA VAL A 421 -23.75 -1.94 1.13
C VAL A 421 -24.60 -2.03 -0.15
N VAL A 422 -24.65 -0.94 -0.93
CA VAL A 422 -25.45 -0.88 -2.16
C VAL A 422 -24.88 -1.81 -3.23
N ARG A 423 -23.55 -1.93 -3.35
CA ARG A 423 -22.94 -2.86 -4.29
C ARG A 423 -23.25 -4.32 -3.95
N TYR A 424 -23.26 -4.67 -2.66
CA TYR A 424 -23.69 -6.01 -2.24
C TYR A 424 -25.16 -6.29 -2.59
N LEU A 425 -26.03 -5.28 -2.43
CA LEU A 425 -27.43 -5.37 -2.84
C LEU A 425 -27.59 -5.58 -4.36
N TRP A 426 -26.72 -4.95 -5.17
CA TRP A 426 -26.70 -5.14 -6.63
C TRP A 426 -26.34 -6.58 -7.00
N ASP A 427 -25.26 -7.10 -6.42
CA ASP A 427 -24.81 -8.47 -6.63
C ASP A 427 -25.90 -9.48 -6.23
N LYS A 428 -26.56 -9.25 -5.09
CA LYS A 428 -27.66 -10.10 -4.64
C LYS A 428 -28.89 -10.05 -5.54
N ASN A 429 -29.24 -8.87 -6.05
CA ASN A 429 -30.33 -8.77 -7.02
C ASN A 429 -30.01 -9.50 -8.32
N TYR A 430 -28.75 -9.44 -8.77
CA TYR A 430 -28.29 -10.22 -9.92
C TYR A 430 -28.45 -11.73 -9.68
N GLU A 431 -27.95 -12.24 -8.54
CA GLU A 431 -28.11 -13.65 -8.16
C GLU A 431 -29.59 -14.06 -8.12
N TYR A 432 -30.45 -13.24 -7.50
CA TYR A 432 -31.89 -13.49 -7.44
C TYR A 432 -32.51 -13.61 -8.84
N GLU A 433 -32.22 -12.67 -9.74
CA GLU A 433 -32.74 -12.69 -11.11
C GLU A 433 -32.27 -13.92 -11.89
N VAL A 434 -31.01 -14.31 -11.73
CA VAL A 434 -30.43 -15.47 -12.42
C VAL A 434 -30.99 -16.79 -11.87
N ILE A 435 -31.10 -16.93 -10.55
CA ILE A 435 -31.67 -18.14 -9.93
C ILE A 435 -33.16 -18.29 -10.28
N LEU A 436 -33.93 -17.20 -10.30
CA LEU A 436 -35.33 -17.29 -10.73
C LEU A 436 -35.48 -17.73 -12.19
N LYS A 437 -34.59 -17.27 -13.08
CA LYS A 437 -34.56 -17.76 -14.48
C LYS A 437 -34.22 -19.23 -14.53
N ALA A 438 -33.17 -19.65 -13.81
CA ALA A 438 -32.75 -21.04 -13.70
C ALA A 438 -33.89 -21.97 -13.23
N GLN A 439 -34.61 -21.57 -12.18
CA GLN A 439 -35.75 -22.32 -11.63
C GLN A 439 -36.95 -22.43 -12.61
N ARG A 440 -37.08 -21.52 -13.57
CA ARG A 440 -38.05 -21.61 -14.67
C ARG A 440 -37.55 -22.44 -15.86
N GLY A 441 -36.36 -23.01 -15.78
CA GLY A 441 -35.70 -23.72 -16.88
C GLY A 441 -35.09 -22.79 -17.93
N GLU A 442 -35.01 -21.48 -17.66
CA GLU A 442 -34.43 -20.48 -18.55
C GLU A 442 -32.90 -20.38 -18.32
N GLY A 443 -32.17 -19.89 -19.34
CA GLY A 443 -30.73 -19.61 -19.24
C GLY A 443 -29.80 -20.77 -19.64
N PRO A 444 -28.46 -20.57 -19.55
CA PRO A 444 -27.48 -21.62 -19.83
C PRO A 444 -27.53 -22.77 -18.80
N GLU A 445 -27.11 -23.98 -19.22
CA GLU A 445 -27.13 -25.18 -18.36
C GLU A 445 -26.35 -25.00 -17.06
N LYS A 446 -25.17 -24.38 -17.10
CA LYS A 446 -24.36 -24.11 -15.90
C LYS A 446 -25.14 -23.38 -14.80
N TRP A 447 -25.99 -22.42 -15.18
CA TRP A 447 -26.80 -21.63 -14.25
C TRP A 447 -28.02 -22.39 -13.74
N ARG A 448 -28.62 -23.25 -14.57
CA ARG A 448 -29.68 -24.16 -14.12
C ARG A 448 -29.17 -25.12 -13.05
N ASN A 449 -28.02 -25.75 -13.32
CA ASN A 449 -27.42 -26.71 -12.39
C ASN A 449 -27.01 -26.06 -11.08
N ALA A 450 -26.39 -24.87 -11.14
CA ALA A 450 -26.07 -24.10 -9.93
C ALA A 450 -27.33 -23.75 -9.12
N GLY A 451 -28.41 -23.36 -9.79
CA GLY A 451 -29.65 -22.96 -9.13
C GLY A 451 -30.41 -24.08 -8.41
N GLU A 452 -30.14 -25.35 -8.71
CA GLU A 452 -30.73 -26.48 -7.99
C GLU A 452 -30.20 -26.61 -6.55
N GLY A 453 -28.97 -26.16 -6.29
CA GLY A 453 -28.33 -26.23 -4.97
C GLY A 453 -28.49 -24.99 -4.09
N VAL A 454 -29.13 -23.93 -4.60
CA VAL A 454 -29.20 -22.63 -3.91
C VAL A 454 -30.49 -22.51 -3.10
N ASP A 455 -30.36 -22.33 -1.78
CA ASP A 455 -31.47 -21.96 -0.92
C ASP A 455 -31.71 -20.45 -0.99
N LEU A 456 -32.73 -20.08 -1.77
CA LEU A 456 -33.16 -18.70 -1.98
C LEU A 456 -33.34 -17.91 -0.68
N GLY A 457 -33.75 -18.54 0.43
CA GLY A 457 -33.99 -17.84 1.70
C GLY A 457 -32.71 -17.28 2.33
N PRO A 458 -31.92 -18.12 3.00
CA PRO A 458 -30.73 -17.70 3.73
C PRO A 458 -29.59 -17.22 2.83
N GLN A 459 -29.48 -17.68 1.57
CA GLN A 459 -28.33 -17.31 0.72
C GLN A 459 -28.55 -16.03 -0.10
N ILE A 460 -29.81 -15.69 -0.42
CA ILE A 460 -30.14 -14.57 -1.32
C ILE A 460 -31.14 -13.60 -0.68
N LEU A 461 -32.38 -14.02 -0.44
CA LEU A 461 -33.47 -13.13 -0.04
C LEU A 461 -33.24 -12.48 1.33
N CYS A 462 -32.79 -13.22 2.33
CA CYS A 462 -32.58 -12.65 3.67
C CYS A 462 -31.38 -11.70 3.73
N PRO A 463 -30.22 -12.01 3.12
CA PRO A 463 -29.17 -11.01 2.90
C PRO A 463 -29.64 -9.77 2.14
N MET A 464 -30.49 -9.91 1.11
CA MET A 464 -31.08 -8.76 0.41
C MET A 464 -31.93 -7.88 1.34
N VAL A 465 -32.86 -8.49 2.09
CA VAL A 465 -33.74 -7.75 3.02
C VAL A 465 -32.91 -7.02 4.07
N ARG A 466 -31.93 -7.70 4.67
CA ARG A 466 -30.99 -7.09 5.64
C ARG A 466 -30.26 -5.89 5.04
N THR A 467 -29.67 -6.08 3.86
CA THR A 467 -28.83 -5.07 3.18
C THR A 467 -29.66 -3.87 2.73
N TYR A 468 -30.85 -4.10 2.17
CA TYR A 468 -31.77 -3.03 1.75
C TYR A 468 -32.20 -2.17 2.94
N ARG A 469 -32.64 -2.80 4.04
CA ARG A 469 -33.05 -2.07 5.25
C ARG A 469 -31.87 -1.33 5.90
N LEU A 470 -30.67 -1.89 5.85
CA LEU A 470 -29.45 -1.20 6.31
C LEU A 470 -29.14 0.01 5.43
N ALA A 471 -29.22 -0.12 4.11
CA ALA A 471 -29.02 0.99 3.17
C ALA A 471 -30.01 2.13 3.43
N ASP A 472 -31.30 1.81 3.57
CA ASP A 472 -32.35 2.78 3.92
C ASP A 472 -32.03 3.51 5.23
N HIS A 473 -31.58 2.78 6.26
CA HIS A 473 -31.19 3.37 7.53
C HIS A 473 -30.00 4.33 7.39
N LEU A 474 -28.93 3.91 6.71
CA LEU A 474 -27.73 4.73 6.51
C LEU A 474 -28.04 6.00 5.70
N CYS A 475 -28.87 5.88 4.67
CA CYS A 475 -29.28 7.01 3.84
C CYS A 475 -30.26 7.97 4.52
N ALA A 476 -30.92 7.55 5.59
CA ALA A 476 -31.75 8.40 6.42
C ALA A 476 -30.95 9.17 7.50
N GLN A 477 -29.66 8.87 7.70
CA GLN A 477 -28.85 9.54 8.72
C GLN A 477 -28.49 10.98 8.32
N PRO A 478 -28.44 11.92 9.29
CA PRO A 478 -27.97 13.28 9.03
C PRO A 478 -26.54 13.28 8.50
N GLY A 479 -26.31 13.96 7.37
CA GLY A 479 -24.98 14.04 6.74
C GLY A 479 -24.72 12.98 5.68
N ALA A 480 -25.68 12.09 5.39
CA ALA A 480 -25.65 11.27 4.18
C ALA A 480 -25.55 12.18 2.94
N ASP A 481 -24.65 11.84 2.02
CA ASP A 481 -24.57 12.51 0.73
C ASP A 481 -25.82 12.11 -0.06
N LEU A 482 -26.72 13.08 -0.30
CA LEU A 482 -27.95 12.91 -1.07
C LEU A 482 -27.85 13.58 -2.45
N SER A 483 -26.64 13.93 -2.90
CA SER A 483 -26.49 14.53 -4.23
C SER A 483 -26.93 13.55 -5.33
N GLU A 484 -27.32 14.08 -6.49
CA GLU A 484 -27.39 13.28 -7.72
C GLU A 484 -26.04 12.56 -7.91
N ASN A 485 -26.05 11.24 -8.12
CA ASN A 485 -24.90 10.33 -8.10
C ASN A 485 -24.41 9.85 -6.72
N SER A 486 -25.16 10.11 -5.64
CA SER A 486 -24.92 9.44 -4.37
C SER A 486 -25.40 7.98 -4.42
N TYR A 487 -24.77 7.10 -3.65
CA TYR A 487 -25.25 5.72 -3.48
C TYR A 487 -26.61 5.64 -2.75
N CYS A 488 -27.08 6.75 -2.16
CA CYS A 488 -28.40 6.87 -1.57
C CYS A 488 -29.50 7.22 -2.57
N ASP A 489 -29.14 7.69 -3.76
CA ASP A 489 -30.05 7.97 -4.87
C ASP A 489 -30.24 6.71 -5.73
N VAL A 490 -30.98 5.74 -5.19
CA VAL A 490 -31.37 4.54 -5.91
C VAL A 490 -32.46 4.91 -6.92
N ASN A 491 -32.18 4.75 -8.21
CA ASN A 491 -33.15 5.08 -9.26
C ASN A 491 -34.42 4.21 -9.19
N ASP A 492 -35.52 4.70 -9.79
CA ASP A 492 -36.83 4.03 -9.71
C ASP A 492 -36.80 2.58 -10.21
N GLN A 493 -35.99 2.27 -11.23
CA GLN A 493 -35.88 0.92 -11.77
C GLN A 493 -35.24 -0.04 -10.76
N GLN A 494 -34.20 0.40 -10.06
CA GLN A 494 -33.54 -0.39 -9.02
C GLN A 494 -34.48 -0.58 -7.83
N ARG A 495 -35.20 0.47 -7.41
CA ARG A 495 -36.19 0.38 -6.32
C ARG A 495 -37.27 -0.66 -6.61
N VAL A 496 -37.83 -0.66 -7.82
CA VAL A 496 -38.83 -1.66 -8.25
C VAL A 496 -38.29 -3.08 -8.16
N LYS A 497 -37.03 -3.31 -8.57
CA LYS A 497 -36.41 -4.64 -8.48
C LYS A 497 -36.28 -5.11 -7.03
N TYR A 498 -35.86 -4.23 -6.12
CA TYR A 498 -35.79 -4.56 -4.71
C TYR A 498 -37.17 -4.84 -4.13
N ASP A 499 -38.17 -4.00 -4.42
CA ASP A 499 -39.54 -4.19 -3.94
C ASP A 499 -40.12 -5.56 -4.35
N ILE A 500 -39.79 -6.03 -5.56
CA ILE A 500 -40.16 -7.38 -6.02
C ILE A 500 -39.52 -8.46 -5.13
N ALA A 501 -38.21 -8.40 -4.89
CA ALA A 501 -37.50 -9.37 -4.06
C ALA A 501 -38.00 -9.36 -2.59
N LEU A 502 -38.24 -8.17 -2.03
CA LEU A 502 -38.79 -7.97 -0.69
C LEU A 502 -40.22 -8.52 -0.58
N ALA A 503 -41.07 -8.31 -1.60
CA ALA A 503 -42.40 -8.87 -1.65
C ALA A 503 -42.38 -10.41 -1.77
N ASP A 504 -41.47 -10.96 -2.57
CA ASP A 504 -41.29 -12.42 -2.69
C ASP A 504 -40.88 -13.04 -1.35
N ALA A 505 -39.88 -12.47 -0.67
CA ALA A 505 -39.46 -12.89 0.67
C ALA A 505 -40.63 -12.91 1.68
N LYS A 506 -41.45 -11.85 1.69
CA LYS A 506 -42.66 -11.78 2.54
C LYS A 506 -43.69 -12.84 2.16
N SER A 507 -43.97 -13.03 0.87
CA SER A 507 -44.96 -13.99 0.38
C SER A 507 -44.61 -15.43 0.74
N ARG A 508 -43.30 -15.75 0.78
CA ARG A 508 -42.76 -17.05 1.21
C ARG A 508 -42.65 -17.18 2.73
N GLY A 509 -42.93 -16.13 3.49
CA GLY A 509 -42.80 -16.11 4.95
C GLY A 509 -41.35 -16.21 5.46
N LEU A 510 -40.38 -15.84 4.63
CA LEU A 510 -38.95 -15.87 4.91
C LEU A 510 -38.49 -14.59 5.63
N CYS A 511 -37.26 -14.61 6.16
CA CYS A 511 -36.53 -13.43 6.65
C CYS A 511 -37.23 -12.65 7.77
N ARG A 512 -37.95 -13.36 8.65
CA ARG A 512 -38.75 -12.75 9.73
C ARG A 512 -37.91 -11.89 10.66
N LEU A 513 -36.68 -12.32 10.96
CA LEU A 513 -35.75 -11.60 11.82
C LEU A 513 -35.31 -10.30 11.13
N GLU A 514 -34.94 -10.38 9.87
CA GLU A 514 -34.47 -9.25 9.06
C GLU A 514 -35.58 -8.24 8.79
N PHE A 515 -36.86 -8.62 8.80
CA PHE A 515 -37.97 -7.67 8.71
C PHE A 515 -38.31 -7.01 10.05
N ALA A 516 -38.20 -7.75 11.16
CA ALA A 516 -38.63 -7.28 12.48
C ALA A 516 -37.52 -6.56 13.26
N ALA A 517 -36.25 -6.83 12.97
CA ALA A 517 -35.12 -6.30 13.72
C ALA A 517 -35.04 -4.76 13.62
N PRO A 518 -34.67 -4.05 14.70
CA PRO A 518 -34.19 -2.68 14.64
C PRO A 518 -33.01 -2.55 13.65
N ALA A 519 -32.83 -1.38 13.04
CA ALA A 519 -31.80 -1.18 12.03
C ALA A 519 -30.38 -1.42 12.58
N GLU A 520 -30.14 -1.09 13.85
CA GLU A 520 -28.87 -1.28 14.54
C GLU A 520 -28.48 -2.76 14.63
N GLN A 521 -29.45 -3.68 14.64
CA GLN A 521 -29.21 -5.12 14.65
C GLN A 521 -28.94 -5.68 13.25
N LEU A 522 -29.13 -4.89 12.19
CA LEU A 522 -28.86 -5.29 10.80
C LEU A 522 -27.42 -5.03 10.38
N PHE A 523 -26.64 -4.29 11.18
CA PHE A 523 -25.23 -4.05 10.91
C PHE A 523 -24.48 -5.37 10.81
N PHE A 524 -23.68 -5.52 9.76
CA PHE A 524 -22.82 -6.69 9.57
C PHE A 524 -21.74 -6.77 10.65
N THR A 525 -21.38 -7.99 11.01
CA THR A 525 -20.27 -8.32 11.90
C THR A 525 -19.31 -9.20 11.12
N PRO A 526 -18.01 -9.20 11.45
CA PRO A 526 -17.05 -9.99 10.70
C PRO A 526 -17.36 -11.48 10.82
N VAL A 527 -17.23 -12.18 9.69
CA VAL A 527 -17.36 -13.63 9.57
C VAL A 527 -15.96 -14.23 9.53
N ALA A 528 -15.73 -15.26 10.35
CA ALA A 528 -14.47 -16.00 10.34
C ALA A 528 -14.36 -16.80 9.03
N ILE A 529 -13.27 -16.58 8.31
CA ILE A 529 -12.95 -17.29 7.06
C ILE A 529 -11.54 -17.87 7.21
N ASP A 530 -11.38 -19.16 6.95
CA ASP A 530 -10.05 -19.76 6.91
C ASP A 530 -9.35 -19.39 5.59
N LEU A 531 -8.24 -18.66 5.70
CA LEU A 531 -7.40 -18.27 4.57
C LEU A 531 -6.20 -19.23 4.38
N ASN A 532 -6.09 -20.24 5.24
CA ASN A 532 -5.02 -21.24 5.22
C ASN A 532 -5.36 -22.51 4.45
N GLU A 533 -6.62 -22.68 4.02
CA GLU A 533 -7.02 -23.82 3.20
C GLU A 533 -6.29 -23.76 1.85
N ALA A 534 -5.19 -24.52 1.77
CA ALA A 534 -4.62 -25.01 0.55
C ALA A 534 -5.50 -26.15 0.03
N GLU A 535 -6.73 -25.86 -0.36
CA GLU A 535 -7.49 -26.77 -1.21
C GLU A 535 -7.06 -26.53 -2.66
N PHE A 536 -6.03 -27.27 -3.07
CA PHE A 536 -5.70 -27.54 -4.47
C PHE A 536 -5.47 -29.04 -4.65
#